data_AF-A0A7K3AFE2-F1
#
_entry.id   AF-A0A7K3AFE2-F1
#
_cell.length_a   1.000
_cell.length_b   1.000
_cell.length_c   1.000
_cell.angle_alpha   90.00
_cell.angle_beta   90.00
_cell.angle_gamma   90.00
#
_symmetry.space_group_name_H-M   'P 1'
#
loop_
_entity.id
_entity.type
_entity.pdbx_description
1 polymer ?
#
loop_
_entity_poly.entity_id
_entity_poly.type
_entity_poly.pdbx_seq_one_letter_code
_entity_poly.pdbx_strand_id
1 'polypeptide(L)'
;MATRIDFTFGDDGSREHVVLSSDQLARVLAGVLRGEVLLSDQVGPGELWRDIAAVTELLERLEDWRERAVVAVDETGAVDRDALGIAAKMGAARLYELLERHGRPRNQTRLTQVEALESRVTSEDGEWDPVRVVDTMSSYGWDIDDKRARALLRTLSEQEVLEKIPGRGGRAVYRIPGARDWLYCLDPELNSIDGGPATPARVARMAREKSGPTWWWLGRPLTKMRDGDRLWFYFGGVEAKVAAMAHVKSSPRPASADTGKPYEVEATLDPEATAALRKSPVRLEEMEQQHPQGCGQMRASDAKLASTRAGL
;
A
#
# COMPACT_ATOMS: atom_id res chain seq x y z
N MET A 1 2.09 -56.46 19.54
CA MET A 1 2.98 -55.76 20.48
C MET A 1 3.22 -54.37 19.92
N ALA A 2 3.52 -53.38 20.74
CA ALA A 2 3.89 -52.04 20.28
C ALA A 2 5.35 -51.82 20.64
N THR A 3 6.22 -51.77 19.65
CA THR A 3 7.65 -51.54 19.81
C THR A 3 7.84 -50.04 19.96
N ARG A 4 8.19 -49.64 21.17
CA ARG A 4 8.54 -48.27 21.50
C ARG A 4 9.92 -47.96 20.92
N ILE A 5 10.00 -46.93 20.09
CA ILE A 5 11.28 -46.31 19.73
C ILE A 5 11.39 -45.00 20.48
N ASP A 6 12.43 -44.90 21.29
CA ASP A 6 12.80 -43.68 21.95
C ASP A 6 13.80 -42.93 21.08
N PHE A 7 13.44 -41.73 20.66
CA PHE A 7 14.36 -40.80 20.02
C PHE A 7 14.85 -39.80 21.07
N THR A 8 16.16 -39.60 21.15
CA THR A 8 16.76 -38.50 21.92
C THR A 8 17.16 -37.41 20.94
N PHE A 9 16.52 -36.24 21.06
CA PHE A 9 16.89 -35.04 20.31
C PHE A 9 17.22 -33.94 21.32
N GLY A 10 18.39 -33.29 21.17
CA GLY A 10 18.84 -32.18 22.02
C GLY A 10 19.94 -32.57 23.03
N ASP A 11 20.92 -31.66 23.22
CA ASP A 11 21.96 -31.75 24.25
C ASP A 11 21.44 -31.39 25.66
N ASP A 12 20.18 -30.95 25.78
CA ASP A 12 19.55 -30.50 27.02
C ASP A 12 18.83 -31.61 27.81
N GLY A 13 18.84 -32.84 27.30
CA GLY A 13 18.22 -33.99 27.95
C GLY A 13 16.68 -33.98 27.93
N SER A 14 16.06 -33.08 27.16
CA SER A 14 14.62 -33.10 26.93
C SER A 14 14.23 -34.35 26.13
N ARG A 15 13.17 -35.04 26.57
CA ARG A 15 12.69 -36.29 25.96
C ARG A 15 11.28 -36.08 25.43
N GLU A 16 11.15 -36.03 24.11
CA GLU A 16 9.85 -36.14 23.45
C GLU A 16 9.62 -37.58 22.98
N HIS A 17 8.37 -38.06 23.08
CA HIS A 17 8.02 -39.45 22.81
C HIS A 17 7.00 -39.55 21.68
N VAL A 18 7.31 -40.36 20.66
CA VAL A 18 6.37 -40.73 19.59
C VAL A 18 6.15 -42.23 19.65
N VAL A 19 4.91 -42.65 19.88
CA VAL A 19 4.52 -44.07 19.88
C VAL A 19 4.10 -44.46 18.47
N LEU A 20 4.97 -45.19 17.76
CA LEU A 20 4.64 -45.78 16.47
C LEU A 20 3.95 -47.13 16.70
N SER A 21 2.71 -47.28 16.23
CA SER A 21 1.89 -48.48 16.45
C SER A 21 2.25 -49.67 15.56
N SER A 22 3.41 -49.65 14.88
CA SER A 22 3.86 -50.73 13.99
C SER A 22 5.30 -51.15 14.31
N ASP A 23 5.45 -52.36 14.85
CA ASP A 23 6.74 -53.04 15.12
C ASP A 23 7.65 -53.13 13.89
N GLN A 24 7.09 -53.02 12.69
CA GLN A 24 7.82 -53.06 11.42
C GLN A 24 8.45 -51.71 11.08
N LEU A 25 7.66 -50.63 11.14
CA LEU A 25 8.17 -49.26 10.88
C LEU A 25 9.29 -48.89 11.85
N ALA A 26 9.15 -49.32 13.10
CA ALA A 26 10.16 -49.18 14.12
C ALA A 26 11.51 -49.84 13.71
N ARG A 27 11.47 -51.11 13.33
CA ARG A 27 12.67 -51.84 12.91
C ARG A 27 13.33 -51.22 11.67
N VAL A 28 12.53 -50.81 10.69
CA VAL A 28 13.02 -50.18 9.46
C VAL A 28 13.73 -48.86 9.77
N LEU A 29 13.16 -48.01 10.63
CA LEU A 29 13.80 -46.76 11.06
C LEU A 29 15.13 -46.99 11.80
N ALA A 30 15.19 -47.99 12.67
CA ALA A 30 16.43 -48.37 13.35
C ALA A 30 17.50 -48.88 12.38
N GLY A 31 17.11 -49.66 11.35
CA GLY A 31 18.02 -50.12 10.29
C GLY A 31 18.57 -48.98 9.44
N VAL A 32 17.71 -48.04 9.02
CA VAL A 32 18.10 -46.85 8.26
C VAL A 32 19.11 -46.00 9.04
N LEU A 33 18.87 -45.75 10.33
CA LEU A 33 19.80 -44.99 11.18
C LEU A 33 21.16 -45.66 11.36
N ARG A 34 21.24 -46.99 11.22
CA ARG A 34 22.47 -47.77 11.29
C ARG A 34 23.14 -47.97 9.92
N GLY A 35 22.51 -47.51 8.83
CA GLY A 35 23.01 -47.70 7.46
C GLY A 35 22.86 -49.13 6.93
N GLU A 36 21.95 -49.92 7.51
CA GLU A 36 21.71 -51.31 7.13
C GLU A 36 20.46 -51.43 6.24
N VAL A 37 20.57 -52.18 5.15
CA VAL A 37 19.38 -52.60 4.38
C VAL A 37 18.83 -53.85 5.04
N LEU A 38 17.83 -53.67 5.91
CA LEU A 38 17.13 -54.78 6.53
C LEU A 38 16.17 -55.39 5.50
N LEU A 39 16.66 -56.38 4.74
CA LEU A 39 15.77 -57.36 4.13
C LEU A 39 15.19 -58.16 5.30
N SER A 40 13.90 -58.02 5.56
CA SER A 40 13.28 -58.77 6.65
C SER A 40 13.38 -60.28 6.38
N ASP A 41 14.18 -60.99 7.16
CA ASP A 41 14.30 -62.46 7.12
C ASP A 41 12.98 -63.19 7.46
N GLN A 42 11.92 -62.44 7.83
CA GLN A 42 10.64 -62.94 8.33
C GLN A 42 9.45 -62.59 7.43
N VAL A 43 9.65 -61.81 6.36
CA VAL A 43 8.56 -61.20 5.57
C VAL A 43 8.79 -61.52 4.10
N GLY A 44 7.87 -62.26 3.48
CA GLY A 44 7.99 -62.66 2.07
C GLY A 44 8.12 -61.44 1.14
N PRO A 45 8.73 -61.58 -0.05
CA PRO A 45 8.98 -60.47 -0.99
C PRO A 45 7.73 -59.61 -1.32
N GLY A 46 6.53 -60.20 -1.20
CA GLY A 46 5.24 -59.55 -1.42
C GLY A 46 4.75 -58.59 -0.33
N GLU A 47 5.51 -58.39 0.75
CA GLU A 47 5.15 -57.46 1.84
C GLU A 47 6.14 -56.30 2.00
N LEU A 48 7.34 -56.40 1.40
CA LEU A 48 8.37 -55.35 1.38
C LEU A 48 7.86 -54.03 0.77
N TRP A 49 6.91 -54.10 -0.16
CA TRP A 49 6.29 -52.91 -0.76
C TRP A 49 5.47 -52.10 0.24
N ARG A 50 4.89 -52.73 1.28
CA ARG A 50 4.16 -52.02 2.33
C ARG A 50 5.10 -51.23 3.23
N ASP A 51 6.28 -51.80 3.51
CA ASP A 51 7.34 -51.12 4.25
C ASP A 51 7.89 -49.95 3.43
N ILE A 52 8.12 -50.14 2.12
CA ILE A 52 8.49 -49.04 1.21
C ILE A 52 7.42 -47.94 1.21
N ALA A 53 6.13 -48.30 1.11
CA ALA A 53 5.04 -47.33 1.16
C ALA A 53 5.00 -46.57 2.49
N ALA A 54 5.13 -47.26 3.62
CA ALA A 54 5.11 -46.65 4.95
C ALA A 54 6.31 -45.71 5.19
N VAL A 55 7.51 -46.10 4.73
CA VAL A 55 8.70 -45.24 4.78
C VAL A 55 8.54 -44.04 3.84
N THR A 56 7.95 -44.23 2.67
CA THR A 56 7.71 -43.15 1.71
C THR A 56 6.75 -42.11 2.31
N GLU A 57 5.64 -42.54 2.90
CA GLU A 57 4.69 -41.65 3.59
C GLU A 57 5.35 -40.91 4.76
N LEU A 58 6.24 -41.58 5.52
CA LEU A 58 6.98 -40.94 6.59
C LEU A 58 7.95 -39.88 6.07
N LEU A 59 8.67 -40.15 4.98
CA LEU A 59 9.57 -39.20 4.36
C LEU A 59 8.81 -37.97 3.84
N GLU A 60 7.65 -38.18 3.20
CA GLU A 60 6.77 -37.09 2.76
C GLU A 60 6.33 -36.21 3.94
N ARG A 61 5.88 -36.82 5.05
CA ARG A 61 5.48 -36.06 6.25
C ARG A 61 6.63 -35.29 6.90
N LEU A 62 7.84 -35.85 6.89
CA LEU A 62 9.04 -35.18 7.41
C LEU A 62 9.47 -34.02 6.50
N GLU A 63 9.34 -34.19 5.18
CA GLU A 63 9.58 -33.12 4.21
C GLU A 63 8.59 -31.97 4.43
N ASP A 64 7.28 -32.28 4.56
CA ASP A 64 6.23 -31.30 4.86
C ASP A 64 6.44 -30.57 6.18
N TRP A 65 6.90 -31.29 7.22
CA TRP A 65 7.25 -30.67 8.49
C TRP A 65 8.45 -29.74 8.34
N ARG A 66 9.51 -30.18 7.64
CA ARG A 66 10.72 -29.38 7.39
C ARG A 66 10.37 -28.11 6.63
N GLU A 67 9.54 -28.21 5.59
CA GLU A 67 9.07 -27.05 4.82
C GLU A 67 8.33 -26.05 5.71
N ARG A 68 7.42 -26.52 6.57
CA ARG A 68 6.71 -25.66 7.53
C ARG A 68 7.64 -25.04 8.58
N ALA A 69 8.62 -25.80 9.08
CA ALA A 69 9.59 -25.29 10.05
C ALA A 69 10.48 -24.20 9.43
N VAL A 70 10.92 -24.37 8.18
CA VAL A 70 11.66 -23.35 7.44
C VAL A 70 10.85 -22.06 7.30
N VAL A 71 9.57 -22.17 6.92
CA VAL A 71 8.68 -21.00 6.82
C VAL A 71 8.48 -20.34 8.18
N ALA A 72 8.22 -21.10 9.24
CA ALA A 72 8.04 -20.58 10.59
C ALA A 72 9.31 -19.89 11.14
N VAL A 73 10.50 -20.41 10.84
CA VAL A 73 11.77 -19.78 11.22
C VAL A 73 12.00 -18.49 10.42
N ASP A 74 11.76 -18.50 9.11
CA ASP A 74 11.80 -17.27 8.28
C ASP A 74 10.80 -16.22 8.79
N GLU A 75 9.67 -16.63 9.39
CA GLU A 75 8.65 -15.72 9.98
C GLU A 75 9.16 -14.95 11.18
N THR A 76 10.06 -15.54 11.95
CA THR A 76 10.68 -14.85 13.10
C THR A 76 11.67 -13.76 12.69
N GLY A 77 12.22 -13.82 11.46
CA GLY A 77 13.29 -12.92 11.00
C GLY A 77 14.61 -13.08 11.75
N ALA A 78 14.75 -14.09 12.62
CA ALA A 78 15.91 -14.24 13.50
C ALA A 78 17.14 -14.88 12.81
N VAL A 79 16.96 -15.46 11.62
CA VAL A 79 18.00 -16.23 10.91
C VAL A 79 18.08 -15.77 9.45
N ASP A 80 19.30 -15.58 8.95
CA ASP A 80 19.56 -15.29 7.54
C ASP A 80 19.08 -16.44 6.63
N ARG A 81 18.45 -16.12 5.51
CA ARG A 81 17.95 -17.08 4.52
C ARG A 81 19.05 -17.96 3.92
N ASP A 82 20.28 -17.46 3.81
CA ASP A 82 21.41 -18.27 3.36
C ASP A 82 21.79 -19.32 4.43
N ALA A 83 21.80 -18.93 5.71
CA ALA A 83 22.02 -19.85 6.83
C ALA A 83 20.87 -20.86 6.96
N LEU A 84 19.63 -20.41 6.75
CA LEU A 84 18.44 -21.25 6.76
C LEU A 84 18.45 -22.27 5.61
N GLY A 85 18.88 -21.86 4.41
CA GLY A 85 19.07 -22.74 3.26
C GLY A 85 20.12 -23.82 3.52
N ILE A 86 21.26 -23.43 4.13
CA ILE A 86 22.30 -24.37 4.55
C ILE A 86 21.75 -25.38 5.58
N ALA A 87 21.06 -24.90 6.61
CA ALA A 87 20.49 -25.76 7.66
C ALA A 87 19.43 -26.72 7.12
N ALA A 88 18.59 -26.25 6.20
CA ALA A 88 17.55 -27.05 5.54
C ALA A 88 18.09 -27.96 4.43
N LYS A 89 19.39 -27.89 4.10
CA LYS A 89 20.00 -28.53 2.91
C LYS A 89 19.25 -28.20 1.62
N MET A 90 18.75 -26.97 1.52
CA MET A 90 18.06 -26.46 0.33
C MET A 90 18.96 -25.48 -0.42
N GLY A 91 19.15 -25.71 -1.72
CA GLY A 91 19.75 -24.70 -2.58
C GLY A 91 18.88 -23.46 -2.66
N ALA A 92 19.49 -22.29 -2.89
CA ALA A 92 18.81 -20.99 -2.89
C ALA A 92 17.52 -20.98 -3.73
N ALA A 93 17.54 -21.52 -4.95
CA ALA A 93 16.36 -21.57 -5.82
C ALA A 93 15.17 -22.31 -5.18
N ARG A 94 15.42 -23.47 -4.57
CA ARG A 94 14.39 -24.30 -3.93
C ARG A 94 13.85 -23.66 -2.65
N LEU A 95 14.73 -23.03 -1.87
CA LEU A 95 14.32 -22.27 -0.69
C LEU A 95 13.39 -21.12 -1.08
N TYR A 96 13.74 -20.35 -2.10
CA TYR A 96 12.93 -19.22 -2.54
C TYR A 96 11.59 -19.65 -3.14
N GLU A 97 11.56 -20.73 -3.91
CA GLU A 97 10.30 -21.29 -4.43
C GLU A 97 9.38 -21.76 -3.29
N LEU A 98 9.94 -22.44 -2.28
CA LEU A 98 9.20 -22.81 -1.06
C LEU A 98 8.63 -21.57 -0.37
N LEU A 99 9.47 -20.58 -0.08
CA LEU A 99 9.05 -19.36 0.61
C LEU A 99 7.98 -18.61 -0.22
N GLU A 100 8.12 -18.54 -1.54
CA GLU A 100 7.15 -17.91 -2.44
C GLU A 100 5.78 -18.61 -2.43
N ARG A 101 5.75 -19.97 -2.45
CA ARG A 101 4.49 -20.75 -2.28
C ARG A 101 3.76 -20.40 -0.98
N HIS A 102 4.51 -20.01 0.05
CA HIS A 102 3.99 -19.60 1.36
C HIS A 102 3.86 -18.07 1.50
N GLY A 103 3.93 -17.31 0.40
CA GLY A 103 3.71 -15.86 0.38
C GLY A 103 4.91 -15.02 0.87
N ARG A 104 6.12 -15.59 0.87
CA ARG A 104 7.37 -15.00 1.38
C ARG A 104 8.43 -14.83 0.26
N PRO A 105 8.16 -14.07 -0.81
CA PRO A 105 9.01 -14.02 -2.00
C PRO A 105 10.47 -13.63 -1.72
N ARG A 106 11.37 -14.00 -2.65
CA ARG A 106 12.81 -13.69 -2.64
C ARG A 106 13.11 -12.22 -2.38
N ASN A 107 12.28 -11.35 -2.96
CA ASN A 107 12.22 -9.94 -2.63
C ASN A 107 11.07 -9.76 -1.65
N GLN A 108 11.33 -9.76 -0.34
CA GLN A 108 10.39 -9.25 0.67
C GLN A 108 10.26 -7.72 0.54
N THR A 109 9.87 -7.27 -0.64
CA THR A 109 9.43 -5.92 -0.92
C THR A 109 8.11 -6.05 -1.66
N ARG A 110 7.09 -6.49 -0.91
CA ARG A 110 5.72 -6.01 -1.15
C ARG A 110 5.37 -4.84 -0.20
N LEU A 111 6.38 -4.28 0.46
CA LEU A 111 6.67 -2.85 0.40
C LEU A 111 8.18 -2.69 0.13
N THR A 112 8.61 -2.14 -1.02
CA THR A 112 9.96 -1.60 -1.19
C THR A 112 10.30 -0.66 -0.03
N GLN A 113 11.57 -0.42 0.29
CA GLN A 113 11.95 0.60 1.29
C GLN A 113 11.22 1.94 1.05
N VAL A 114 10.90 2.21 -0.22
CA VAL A 114 10.07 3.33 -0.67
C VAL A 114 8.61 3.14 -0.26
N GLU A 115 7.96 2.05 -0.64
CA GLU A 115 6.55 1.77 -0.30
C GLU A 115 6.33 1.74 1.23
N ALA A 116 7.28 1.22 2.00
CA ALA A 116 7.17 1.11 3.45
C ALA A 116 7.32 2.46 4.15
N LEU A 117 8.25 3.26 3.64
CA LEU A 117 8.37 4.64 4.06
C LEU A 117 7.14 5.44 3.62
N GLU A 118 6.62 5.23 2.40
CA GLU A 118 5.40 5.87 1.88
C GLU A 118 4.18 5.56 2.76
N SER A 119 3.94 4.30 3.10
CA SER A 119 2.86 3.87 4.00
C SER A 119 2.96 4.57 5.36
N ARG A 120 4.19 4.66 5.91
CA ARG A 120 4.40 5.35 7.17
C ARG A 120 4.18 6.85 7.06
N VAL A 121 4.77 7.48 6.05
CA VAL A 121 4.67 8.91 5.75
C VAL A 121 3.22 9.32 5.57
N THR A 122 2.42 8.53 4.84
CA THR A 122 1.00 8.84 4.58
C THR A 122 0.10 8.60 5.81
N SER A 123 0.54 7.80 6.77
CA SER A 123 -0.19 7.54 8.02
C SER A 123 0.11 8.53 9.16
N GLU A 124 1.19 9.31 9.06
CA GLU A 124 1.66 10.19 10.12
C GLU A 124 1.87 11.63 9.65
N ASP A 125 1.20 12.56 10.34
CA ASP A 125 1.47 13.98 10.14
C ASP A 125 2.88 14.38 10.59
N GLY A 126 3.41 15.42 9.95
CA GLY A 126 4.63 16.09 10.36
C GLY A 126 5.73 16.16 9.30
N GLU A 127 6.84 16.77 9.70
CA GLU A 127 8.02 16.90 8.85
C GLU A 127 8.84 15.60 8.84
N TRP A 128 9.40 15.30 7.68
CA TRP A 128 10.22 14.13 7.41
C TRP A 128 11.62 14.59 7.02
N ASP A 129 12.61 14.21 7.80
CA ASP A 129 14.03 14.45 7.54
C ASP A 129 14.80 13.12 7.51
N PRO A 130 16.07 13.11 7.08
CA PRO A 130 16.84 11.86 6.98
C PRO A 130 16.96 11.12 8.31
N VAL A 131 17.00 11.83 9.45
CA VAL A 131 17.12 11.22 10.77
C VAL A 131 15.86 10.42 11.11
N ARG A 132 14.68 11.04 10.95
CA ARG A 132 13.39 10.37 11.16
C ARG A 132 13.23 9.16 10.25
N VAL A 133 13.72 9.23 9.01
CA VAL A 133 13.71 8.10 8.07
C VAL A 133 14.61 6.96 8.56
N VAL A 134 15.84 7.24 9.00
CA VAL A 134 16.74 6.21 9.56
C VAL A 134 16.09 5.52 10.76
N ASP A 135 15.52 6.29 11.70
CA ASP A 135 14.85 5.76 12.89
C ASP A 135 13.65 4.87 12.50
N THR A 136 12.82 5.36 11.57
CA THR A 136 11.64 4.63 11.06
C THR A 136 12.06 3.32 10.40
N MET A 137 13.06 3.36 9.54
CA MET A 137 13.50 2.19 8.77
C MET A 137 14.19 1.16 9.68
N SER A 138 14.95 1.63 10.67
CA SER A 138 15.53 0.78 11.72
C SER A 138 14.44 0.05 12.52
N SER A 139 13.31 0.70 12.80
CA SER A 139 12.17 0.06 13.49
C SER A 139 11.53 -1.09 12.68
N TYR A 140 11.70 -1.07 11.35
CA TYR A 140 11.29 -2.14 10.45
C TYR A 140 12.40 -3.19 10.22
N GLY A 141 13.52 -3.09 10.93
CA GLY A 141 14.67 -3.99 10.77
C GLY A 141 15.57 -3.66 9.59
N TRP A 142 15.42 -2.49 8.96
CA TRP A 142 16.30 -2.04 7.88
C TRP A 142 17.43 -1.16 8.41
N ASP A 143 18.66 -1.65 8.24
CA ASP A 143 19.86 -0.86 8.44
C ASP A 143 20.11 0.03 7.21
N ILE A 144 19.92 1.35 7.36
CA ILE A 144 20.13 2.33 6.30
C ILE A 144 20.95 3.52 6.80
N ASP A 145 21.81 4.05 5.93
CA ASP A 145 22.59 5.26 6.21
C ASP A 145 21.85 6.55 5.82
N ASP A 146 22.36 7.71 6.25
CA ASP A 146 21.81 9.04 5.91
C ASP A 146 21.74 9.27 4.38
N LYS A 147 22.70 8.73 3.63
CA LYS A 147 22.73 8.83 2.17
C LYS A 147 21.53 8.11 1.54
N ARG A 148 21.23 6.91 2.02
CA ARG A 148 20.09 6.11 1.59
C ARG A 148 18.77 6.75 2.03
N ALA A 149 18.69 7.25 3.26
CA ALA A 149 17.53 7.99 3.75
C ALA A 149 17.19 9.22 2.88
N ARG A 150 18.19 10.02 2.51
CA ARG A 150 18.02 11.15 1.56
C ARG A 150 17.56 10.69 0.19
N ALA A 151 18.07 9.55 -0.30
CA ALA A 151 17.66 8.99 -1.57
C ALA A 151 16.18 8.58 -1.54
N LEU A 152 15.71 7.94 -0.45
CA LEU A 152 14.31 7.57 -0.25
C LEU A 152 13.39 8.80 -0.22
N LEU A 153 13.75 9.83 0.55
CA LEU A 153 12.99 11.09 0.59
C LEU A 153 12.91 11.77 -0.78
N ARG A 154 14.01 11.77 -1.53
CA ARG A 154 14.02 12.30 -2.90
C ARG A 154 13.12 11.47 -3.81
N THR A 155 13.16 10.14 -3.74
CA THR A 155 12.28 9.26 -4.52
C THR A 155 10.82 9.52 -4.19
N LEU A 156 10.44 9.62 -2.91
CA LEU A 156 9.07 9.98 -2.51
C LEU A 156 8.68 11.38 -2.97
N SER A 157 9.62 12.30 -3.10
CA SER A 157 9.35 13.63 -3.64
C SER A 157 9.20 13.65 -5.16
N GLU A 158 9.99 12.83 -5.88
CA GLU A 158 9.87 12.61 -7.32
C GLU A 158 8.56 11.87 -7.66
N GLN A 159 8.15 10.93 -6.81
CA GLN A 159 6.84 10.27 -6.81
C GLN A 159 5.73 11.15 -6.23
N GLU A 160 6.08 12.39 -5.90
CA GLU A 160 5.12 13.41 -5.55
C GLU A 160 4.45 13.19 -4.16
N VAL A 161 4.68 12.07 -3.47
CA VAL A 161 4.23 11.74 -2.09
C VAL A 161 4.68 12.78 -1.06
N LEU A 162 5.86 13.36 -1.23
CA LEU A 162 6.44 14.37 -0.34
C LEU A 162 6.79 15.67 -1.07
N GLU A 163 6.56 16.81 -0.42
CA GLU A 163 7.02 18.11 -0.88
C GLU A 163 8.23 18.57 -0.04
N LYS A 164 9.32 18.95 -0.71
CA LYS A 164 10.49 19.53 -0.05
C LYS A 164 10.18 20.94 0.46
N ILE A 165 10.47 21.20 1.74
CA ILE A 165 10.29 22.52 2.35
C ILE A 165 11.49 23.42 1.99
N PRO A 166 11.30 24.53 1.26
CA PRO A 166 12.39 25.46 0.95
C PRO A 166 12.85 26.23 2.20
N GLY A 167 14.14 26.58 2.27
CA GLY A 167 14.69 27.51 3.27
C GLY A 167 15.08 26.92 4.63
N ARG A 168 14.90 25.63 4.89
CA ARG A 168 15.32 24.94 6.15
C ARG A 168 16.83 24.60 6.19
N GLY A 169 17.70 25.60 6.09
CA GLY A 169 19.08 25.58 6.60
C GLY A 169 19.94 24.33 6.27
N GLY A 170 20.05 23.95 4.99
CA GLY A 170 20.96 22.87 4.55
C GLY A 170 20.50 21.43 4.85
N ARG A 171 19.44 21.24 5.64
CA ARG A 171 18.80 19.93 5.87
C ARG A 171 17.66 19.73 4.86
N ALA A 172 17.61 18.53 4.26
CA ALA A 172 16.56 18.18 3.33
C ALA A 172 15.31 17.74 4.10
N VAL A 173 14.45 18.69 4.42
CA VAL A 173 13.19 18.46 5.14
C VAL A 173 12.03 18.41 4.16
N TYR A 174 11.14 17.45 4.36
CA TYR A 174 10.00 17.15 3.53
C TYR A 174 8.72 17.14 4.37
N ARG A 175 7.57 17.28 3.72
CA ARG A 175 6.24 17.14 4.35
C ARG A 175 5.30 16.48 3.37
N ILE A 176 4.23 15.87 3.88
CA ILE A 176 3.11 15.47 3.03
C ILE A 176 2.56 16.74 2.37
N PRO A 177 2.32 16.75 1.04
CA PRO A 177 1.63 17.83 0.39
C PRO A 177 0.26 18.01 1.05
N GLY A 178 0.00 19.19 1.62
CA GLY A 178 -1.36 19.52 2.06
C GLY A 178 -2.31 19.51 0.85
N ALA A 179 -3.61 19.30 1.12
CA ALA A 179 -4.65 19.38 0.10
C ALA A 179 -4.51 20.68 -0.70
N ARG A 180 -4.32 20.55 -2.01
CA ARG A 180 -4.17 21.70 -2.90
C ARG A 180 -5.54 22.26 -3.24
N ASP A 181 -5.58 23.57 -3.38
CA ASP A 181 -6.78 24.30 -3.75
C ASP A 181 -6.77 24.60 -5.25
N TRP A 182 -7.78 24.08 -5.95
CA TRP A 182 -7.98 24.24 -7.39
C TRP A 182 -9.22 25.07 -7.64
N LEU A 183 -9.11 26.11 -8.47
CA LEU A 183 -10.21 26.93 -8.90
C LEU A 183 -10.75 26.38 -10.24
N TYR A 184 -11.98 25.88 -10.26
CA TYR A 184 -12.67 25.37 -11.42
C TYR A 184 -13.72 26.38 -11.90
N CYS A 185 -13.52 26.96 -13.08
CA CYS A 185 -14.43 27.95 -13.63
C CYS A 185 -15.59 27.28 -14.39
N LEU A 186 -16.81 27.61 -13.97
CA LEU A 186 -18.05 27.34 -14.68
C LEU A 186 -18.63 28.67 -15.17
N ASP A 187 -18.93 28.77 -16.45
CA ASP A 187 -19.73 29.86 -16.98
C ASP A 187 -21.17 29.37 -17.16
N PRO A 188 -22.16 29.85 -16.40
CA PRO A 188 -23.55 29.41 -16.53
C PRO A 188 -24.14 29.60 -17.94
N GLU A 189 -23.61 30.52 -18.74
CA GLU A 189 -24.07 30.79 -20.10
C GLU A 189 -23.47 29.80 -21.12
N LEU A 190 -22.26 29.31 -20.86
CA LEU A 190 -21.51 28.43 -21.78
C LEU A 190 -21.47 26.97 -21.32
N ASN A 191 -21.74 26.71 -20.05
CA ASN A 191 -21.62 25.39 -19.45
C ASN A 191 -22.97 24.90 -18.95
N SER A 192 -23.29 23.66 -19.31
CA SER A 192 -24.48 22.96 -18.86
C SER A 192 -24.11 21.78 -17.98
N ILE A 193 -24.96 21.51 -16.98
CA ILE A 193 -24.89 20.35 -16.10
C ILE A 193 -26.30 19.78 -15.98
N ASP A 194 -26.44 18.46 -16.16
CA ASP A 194 -27.73 17.76 -16.19
C ASP A 194 -28.77 18.46 -17.09
N GLY A 195 -28.36 18.79 -18.33
CA GLY A 195 -29.25 19.37 -19.35
C GLY A 195 -29.69 20.82 -19.12
N GLY A 196 -29.05 21.59 -18.23
CA GLY A 196 -29.33 23.02 -18.12
C GLY A 196 -28.16 23.85 -17.56
N PRO A 197 -28.32 25.18 -17.44
CA PRO A 197 -27.24 26.10 -17.06
C PRO A 197 -26.57 25.73 -15.74
N ALA A 198 -25.23 25.79 -15.71
CA ALA A 198 -24.39 25.46 -14.56
C ALA A 198 -24.40 26.56 -13.47
N THR A 199 -25.57 26.90 -12.93
CA THR A 199 -25.73 27.97 -11.93
C THR A 199 -25.32 27.51 -10.53
N PRO A 200 -24.95 28.45 -9.62
CA PRO A 200 -24.70 28.13 -8.21
C PRO A 200 -25.84 27.37 -7.56
N ALA A 201 -27.09 27.74 -7.87
CA ALA A 201 -28.27 27.06 -7.33
C ALA A 201 -28.38 25.60 -7.80
N ARG A 202 -28.04 25.32 -9.07
CA ARG A 202 -28.04 23.95 -9.60
C ARG A 202 -26.96 23.09 -8.97
N VAL A 203 -25.74 23.59 -8.86
CA VAL A 203 -24.62 22.86 -8.22
C VAL A 203 -24.92 22.61 -6.73
N ALA A 204 -25.48 23.60 -6.02
CA ALA A 204 -25.90 23.41 -4.63
C ALA A 204 -27.04 22.39 -4.47
N ARG A 205 -27.95 22.28 -5.45
CA ARG A 205 -28.97 21.24 -5.49
C ARG A 205 -28.33 19.87 -5.70
N MET A 206 -27.40 19.75 -6.65
CA MET A 206 -26.65 18.51 -6.89
C MET A 206 -25.90 18.05 -5.64
N ALA A 207 -25.23 18.95 -4.92
CA ALA A 207 -24.52 18.60 -3.69
C ALA A 207 -25.45 17.96 -2.63
N ARG A 208 -26.75 18.31 -2.62
CA ARG A 208 -27.75 17.76 -1.69
C ARG A 208 -28.38 16.46 -2.18
N GLU A 209 -28.65 16.37 -3.48
CA GLU A 209 -29.42 15.27 -4.09
C GLU A 209 -28.53 14.12 -4.58
N LYS A 210 -27.30 14.42 -4.97
CA LYS A 210 -26.31 13.48 -5.48
C LYS A 210 -25.07 13.55 -4.59
N SER A 211 -25.02 12.70 -3.57
CA SER A 211 -23.85 12.54 -2.69
C SER A 211 -22.73 11.67 -3.29
N GLY A 212 -22.92 11.17 -4.51
CA GLY A 212 -21.97 10.33 -5.21
C GLY A 212 -20.90 11.11 -5.97
N PRO A 213 -19.80 10.43 -6.36
CA PRO A 213 -18.77 11.03 -7.19
C PRO A 213 -19.33 11.53 -8.52
N THR A 214 -18.90 12.73 -8.94
CA THR A 214 -19.30 13.35 -10.21
C THR A 214 -18.06 13.61 -11.06
N TRP A 215 -18.16 13.33 -12.36
CA TRP A 215 -17.09 13.64 -13.32
C TRP A 215 -17.14 15.11 -13.74
N TRP A 216 -15.98 15.76 -13.72
CA TRP A 216 -15.78 17.15 -14.12
C TRP A 216 -14.72 17.23 -15.20
N TRP A 217 -14.93 18.09 -16.20
CA TRP A 217 -14.09 18.10 -17.39
C TRP A 217 -13.07 19.25 -17.42
N LEU A 218 -11.83 18.91 -17.74
CA LEU A 218 -10.68 19.79 -17.71
C LEU A 218 -10.13 20.02 -19.13
N GLY A 219 -9.77 21.27 -19.43
CA GLY A 219 -9.20 21.65 -20.74
C GLY A 219 -7.72 21.28 -20.91
N ARG A 220 -7.03 20.89 -19.83
CA ARG A 220 -5.60 20.59 -19.80
C ARG A 220 -5.29 19.52 -18.74
N PRO A 221 -4.19 18.78 -18.86
CA PRO A 221 -3.80 17.80 -17.85
C PRO A 221 -3.26 18.51 -16.61
N LEU A 222 -4.07 18.58 -15.55
CA LEU A 222 -3.63 19.07 -14.25
C LEU A 222 -2.90 17.94 -13.50
N THR A 223 -1.69 17.60 -13.94
CA THR A 223 -0.90 16.45 -13.44
C THR A 223 -0.63 16.48 -11.94
N LYS A 224 -0.72 17.66 -11.33
CA LYS A 224 -0.47 17.94 -9.91
C LYS A 224 -1.69 17.76 -9.01
N MET A 225 -2.87 17.53 -9.58
CA MET A 225 -4.15 17.34 -8.86
C MET A 225 -4.31 15.89 -8.42
N ARG A 226 -4.75 15.66 -7.18
CA ARG A 226 -4.81 14.33 -6.56
C ARG A 226 -6.03 14.13 -5.68
N ASP A 227 -6.26 12.87 -5.29
CA ASP A 227 -7.25 12.54 -4.25
C ASP A 227 -6.97 13.33 -2.96
N GLY A 228 -8.03 13.86 -2.37
CA GLY A 228 -7.98 14.75 -1.20
C GLY A 228 -7.77 16.22 -1.50
N ASP A 229 -7.44 16.62 -2.74
CA ASP A 229 -7.42 18.02 -3.13
C ASP A 229 -8.83 18.65 -3.11
N ARG A 230 -8.88 19.98 -3.01
CA ARG A 230 -10.14 20.76 -2.97
C ARG A 230 -10.38 21.46 -4.30
N LEU A 231 -11.57 21.28 -4.86
CA LEU A 231 -12.03 21.91 -6.09
C LEU A 231 -13.07 22.98 -5.75
N TRP A 232 -12.69 24.25 -5.91
CA TRP A 232 -13.51 25.43 -5.67
C TRP A 232 -14.18 25.87 -6.97
N PHE A 233 -15.51 25.93 -6.99
CA PHE A 233 -16.27 26.30 -8.19
C PHE A 233 -16.48 27.81 -8.25
N TYR A 234 -15.76 28.44 -9.18
CA TYR A 234 -15.99 29.82 -9.57
C TYR A 234 -17.06 29.87 -10.67
N PHE A 235 -18.13 30.61 -10.43
CA PHE A 235 -19.18 30.87 -11.40
C PHE A 235 -18.89 32.21 -12.08
N GLY A 236 -18.57 32.15 -13.37
CA GLY A 236 -18.27 33.29 -14.23
C GLY A 236 -19.52 34.03 -14.71
N GLY A 237 -19.33 34.91 -15.70
CA GLY A 237 -20.39 35.76 -16.23
C GLY A 237 -20.98 36.69 -15.16
N VAL A 238 -22.31 36.76 -15.10
CA VAL A 238 -23.05 37.61 -14.16
C VAL A 238 -22.92 37.19 -12.69
N GLU A 239 -22.46 35.96 -12.41
CA GLU A 239 -22.36 35.46 -11.03
C GLU A 239 -21.08 35.94 -10.33
N ALA A 240 -19.95 35.97 -11.05
CA ALA A 240 -18.62 36.43 -10.65
C ALA A 240 -18.20 36.06 -9.20
N LYS A 241 -18.34 34.78 -8.81
CA LYS A 241 -18.09 34.35 -7.41
C LYS A 241 -17.79 32.86 -7.26
N VAL A 242 -17.08 32.50 -6.20
CA VAL A 242 -16.94 31.12 -5.72
C VAL A 242 -18.11 30.79 -4.80
N ALA A 243 -18.86 29.73 -5.12
CA ALA A 243 -20.09 29.39 -4.40
C ALA A 243 -20.30 27.89 -4.13
N ALA A 244 -19.35 27.03 -4.50
CA ALA A 244 -19.39 25.60 -4.19
C ALA A 244 -17.98 25.02 -4.03
N MET A 245 -17.90 23.87 -3.38
CA MET A 245 -16.65 23.12 -3.18
C MET A 245 -16.90 21.62 -3.38
N ALA A 246 -15.91 20.92 -3.93
CA ALA A 246 -15.86 19.46 -4.00
C ALA A 246 -14.49 18.92 -3.55
N HIS A 247 -14.48 17.69 -3.06
CA HIS A 247 -13.28 16.91 -2.78
C HIS A 247 -12.92 16.07 -4.01
N VAL A 248 -11.71 16.22 -4.52
CA VAL A 248 -11.16 15.40 -5.60
C VAL A 248 -11.01 13.96 -5.08
N LYS A 249 -11.42 12.98 -5.89
CA LYS A 249 -11.38 11.54 -5.57
C LYS A 249 -10.38 10.74 -6.41
N SER A 250 -9.90 11.33 -7.51
CA SER A 250 -8.91 10.69 -8.36
C SER A 250 -8.07 11.73 -9.09
N SER A 251 -6.89 11.31 -9.56
CA SER A 251 -6.08 12.13 -10.46
C SER A 251 -6.77 12.31 -11.82
N PRO A 252 -6.59 13.47 -12.50
CA PRO A 252 -7.15 13.68 -13.83
C PRO A 252 -6.72 12.60 -14.83
N ARG A 253 -7.69 12.11 -15.63
CA ARG A 253 -7.46 11.11 -16.67
C ARG A 253 -7.98 11.60 -18.03
N PRO A 254 -7.54 11.00 -19.15
CA PRO A 254 -8.13 11.30 -20.46
C PRO A 254 -9.63 11.03 -20.46
N ALA A 255 -10.42 11.98 -20.95
CA ALA A 255 -11.87 11.81 -21.10
C ALA A 255 -12.20 11.02 -22.37
N SER A 256 -13.41 10.47 -22.46
CA SER A 256 -13.90 9.90 -23.72
C SER A 256 -14.03 10.98 -24.79
N ALA A 257 -13.86 10.57 -26.06
CA ALA A 257 -13.77 11.48 -27.22
C ALA A 257 -15.01 12.38 -27.41
N ASP A 258 -16.16 12.00 -26.86
CA ASP A 258 -17.46 12.67 -27.07
C ASP A 258 -17.72 13.85 -26.13
N THR A 259 -16.83 14.14 -25.19
CA THR A 259 -17.10 15.05 -24.05
C THR A 259 -16.67 16.51 -24.27
N GLY A 260 -16.10 16.83 -25.44
CA GLY A 260 -15.68 18.20 -25.82
C GLY A 260 -14.47 18.76 -25.07
N LYS A 261 -14.01 18.11 -23.99
CA LYS A 261 -12.79 18.43 -23.27
C LYS A 261 -11.91 17.18 -23.13
N PRO A 262 -10.58 17.31 -23.21
CA PRO A 262 -9.68 16.14 -23.32
C PRO A 262 -9.43 15.38 -22.01
N TYR A 263 -9.78 15.94 -20.85
CA TYR A 263 -9.52 15.32 -19.55
C TYR A 263 -10.74 15.39 -18.64
N GLU A 264 -10.84 14.45 -17.70
CA GLU A 264 -11.86 14.41 -16.67
C GLU A 264 -11.25 14.08 -15.30
N VAL A 265 -11.93 14.53 -14.25
CA VAL A 265 -11.57 14.25 -12.87
C VAL A 265 -12.82 13.90 -12.08
N GLU A 266 -12.70 12.94 -11.18
CA GLU A 266 -13.77 12.58 -10.27
C GLU A 266 -13.70 13.45 -9.03
N ALA A 267 -14.80 14.13 -8.68
CA ALA A 267 -14.90 14.89 -7.45
C ALA A 267 -16.29 14.79 -6.83
N THR A 268 -16.35 14.77 -5.50
CA THR A 268 -17.59 14.71 -4.73
C THR A 268 -17.88 16.07 -4.13
N LEU A 269 -19.04 16.66 -4.46
CA LEU A 269 -19.47 17.94 -3.91
C LEU A 269 -19.61 17.84 -2.39
N ASP A 270 -19.07 18.82 -1.67
CA ASP A 270 -19.24 18.93 -0.23
C ASP A 270 -20.55 19.69 0.07
N PRO A 271 -21.57 19.02 0.64
CA PRO A 271 -22.88 19.63 0.85
C PRO A 271 -22.85 20.76 1.88
N GLU A 272 -22.02 20.65 2.91
CA GLU A 272 -21.95 21.61 4.01
C GLU A 272 -21.19 22.86 3.58
N ALA A 273 -19.99 22.68 3.02
CA ALA A 273 -19.18 23.76 2.48
C ALA A 273 -19.92 24.50 1.34
N THR A 274 -20.58 23.76 0.44
CA THR A 274 -21.37 24.37 -0.64
C THR A 274 -22.57 25.14 -0.09
N ALA A 275 -23.24 24.64 0.95
CA ALA A 275 -24.33 25.38 1.58
C ALA A 275 -23.85 26.66 2.28
N ALA A 276 -22.67 26.63 2.91
CA ALA A 276 -22.05 27.78 3.55
C ALA A 276 -21.62 28.84 2.51
N LEU A 277 -20.92 28.42 1.46
CA LEU A 277 -20.51 29.29 0.35
C LEU A 277 -21.70 29.87 -0.42
N ARG A 278 -22.83 29.17 -0.50
CA ARG A 278 -24.04 29.74 -1.10
C ARG A 278 -24.59 30.92 -0.28
N LYS A 279 -24.48 30.87 1.04
CA LYS A 279 -24.91 31.97 1.93
C LYS A 279 -23.89 33.11 1.95
N SER A 280 -22.60 32.77 1.91
CA SER A 280 -21.50 33.72 1.92
C SER A 280 -20.49 33.37 0.82
N PRO A 281 -20.77 33.69 -0.45
CA PRO A 281 -19.88 33.36 -1.57
C PRO A 281 -18.68 34.30 -1.58
N VAL A 282 -17.52 33.84 -2.05
CA VAL A 282 -16.35 34.72 -2.28
C VAL A 282 -16.51 35.41 -3.62
N ARG A 283 -16.66 36.73 -3.64
CA ARG A 283 -16.85 37.49 -4.89
C ARG A 283 -15.51 37.76 -5.56
N LEU A 284 -15.53 37.96 -6.88
CA LEU A 284 -14.34 38.29 -7.67
C LEU A 284 -13.60 39.52 -7.13
N GLU A 285 -14.34 40.53 -6.65
CA GLU A 285 -13.80 41.76 -6.06
C GLU A 285 -12.98 41.53 -4.77
N GLU A 286 -13.19 40.38 -4.11
CA GLU A 286 -12.52 40.00 -2.86
C GLU A 286 -11.33 39.05 -3.11
N MET A 287 -11.18 38.56 -4.34
CA MET A 287 -10.13 37.62 -4.71
C MET A 287 -8.88 38.37 -5.18
N GLU A 288 -7.70 37.87 -4.85
CA GLU A 288 -6.44 38.31 -5.49
C GLU A 288 -6.36 37.82 -6.95
N GLN A 289 -6.97 36.67 -7.25
CA GLN A 289 -7.03 36.14 -8.61
C GLN A 289 -8.15 36.81 -9.42
N GLN A 290 -7.85 37.98 -10.00
CA GLN A 290 -8.79 38.85 -10.72
C GLN A 290 -9.23 38.35 -12.11
N HIS A 291 -8.55 37.34 -12.67
CA HIS A 291 -8.90 36.76 -13.99
C HIS A 291 -8.97 35.23 -13.96
N PRO A 292 -9.96 34.63 -13.27
CA PRO A 292 -10.17 33.19 -13.29
C PRO A 292 -10.50 32.70 -14.70
N GLN A 293 -9.72 31.74 -15.21
CA GLN A 293 -9.98 31.09 -16.51
C GLN A 293 -9.70 29.59 -16.42
N GLY A 294 -10.63 28.79 -16.95
CA GLY A 294 -10.51 27.33 -16.97
C GLY A 294 -10.38 26.73 -15.57
N CYS A 295 -9.55 25.70 -15.42
CA CYS A 295 -9.23 25.11 -14.12
C CYS A 295 -7.73 25.27 -13.82
N GLY A 296 -7.38 25.74 -12.62
CA GLY A 296 -6.00 25.99 -12.21
C GLY A 296 -5.84 26.12 -10.70
N GLN A 297 -4.59 26.21 -10.23
CA GLN A 297 -4.31 26.36 -8.82
C GLN A 297 -4.82 27.71 -8.31
N MET A 298 -5.58 27.67 -7.21
CA MET A 298 -6.12 28.84 -6.53
C MET A 298 -5.00 29.52 -5.72
N ARG A 299 -5.02 30.85 -5.63
CA ARG A 299 -4.09 31.56 -4.74
C ARG A 299 -4.36 31.21 -3.28
N ALA A 300 -3.30 31.13 -2.48
CA ALA A 300 -3.40 30.71 -1.07
C ALA A 300 -4.25 31.68 -0.22
N SER A 301 -4.18 32.97 -0.51
CA SER A 301 -5.02 34.03 0.06
C SER A 301 -6.51 33.79 -0.21
N ASP A 302 -6.86 33.55 -1.48
CA ASP A 302 -8.23 33.27 -1.91
C ASP A 302 -8.74 31.96 -1.30
N ALA A 303 -7.91 30.90 -1.29
CA ALA A 303 -8.25 29.61 -0.72
C ALA A 303 -8.52 29.70 0.79
N LYS A 304 -7.73 30.51 1.51
CA LYS A 304 -7.95 30.78 2.94
C LYS A 304 -9.28 31.51 3.18
N LEU A 305 -9.59 32.50 2.35
CA LEU A 305 -10.86 33.23 2.42
C LEU A 305 -12.04 32.29 2.14
N ALA A 306 -11.95 31.46 1.10
CA ALA A 306 -12.97 30.50 0.73
C ALA A 306 -13.16 29.42 1.81
N SER A 307 -12.07 28.89 2.39
CA SER A 307 -12.11 27.94 3.51
C SER A 307 -12.84 28.52 4.71
N THR A 308 -12.53 29.77 5.07
CA THR A 308 -13.19 30.47 6.18
C THR A 308 -14.70 30.60 5.95
N ARG A 309 -15.15 30.91 4.72
CA ARG A 309 -16.59 30.99 4.39
C ARG A 309 -17.27 29.64 4.25
N ALA A 310 -16.50 28.60 3.90
CA ALA A 310 -16.96 27.23 3.84
C ALA A 310 -17.07 26.56 5.22
N GLY A 311 -16.46 27.14 6.27
CA GLY A 311 -16.44 26.57 7.61
C GLY A 311 -15.36 25.49 7.81
N LEU A 312 -14.24 25.61 7.09
CA LEU A 312 -13.10 24.70 7.13
C LEU A 312 -11.88 25.33 7.83
#